data_AF-A0A3Z9ZJA3-F1
#
_entry.id   AF-A0A3Z9ZJA3-F1
#
_cell.length_a   1.000
_cell.length_b   1.000
_cell.length_c   1.000
_cell.angle_alpha   90.00
_cell.angle_beta   90.00
_cell.angle_gamma   90.00
#
_symmetry.space_group_name_H-M   'P 1'
#
loop_
_entity.id
_entity.type
_entity.pdbx_description
1 polymer ?
#
loop_
_entity_poly.entity_id
_entity_poly.type
_entity_poly.pdbx_seq_one_letter_code
_entity_poly.pdbx_strand_id
1 'polypeptide(L)'
;MAMLVENCPRCGAQKIAFDVRGANCCGTYETFSGDNLPEYEVYCVCRECKKTTIYICDSLDRGRDLSSINWGMALFKLTDIAKVKRPISPADLDAGEPPEFLPQHIHEAFVEGSKCLAIGCYNAAGTMFRLCLDYATKDLLPKGDTEPNQKIRRSLGLRMNWLFDNQRLPETLRDLAECVKDDGNDGAHEGALDYAAAEDLEEFTYILLERLYTEPQRLAQAKERREDRRKNRG
;
A
#
# COMPACT_ATOMS: atom_id res chain seq x y z
N MET A 1 22.27 -25.72 16.82
CA MET A 1 21.60 -24.97 15.75
C MET A 1 20.97 -23.74 16.35
N ALA A 2 21.18 -22.57 15.73
CA ALA A 2 20.55 -21.34 16.17
C ALA A 2 19.03 -21.47 16.10
N MET A 3 18.35 -20.91 17.08
CA MET A 3 16.90 -21.03 17.19
C MET A 3 16.22 -19.71 17.49
N LEU A 4 15.00 -19.58 17.00
CA LEU A 4 14.06 -18.52 17.36
C LEU A 4 12.83 -19.17 17.99
N VAL A 5 12.25 -18.60 19.03
CA VAL A 5 10.95 -19.03 19.57
C VAL A 5 9.95 -17.91 19.33
N GLU A 6 8.96 -18.16 18.49
CA GLU A 6 7.97 -17.15 18.09
C GLU A 6 6.64 -17.82 17.66
N ASN A 7 5.59 -17.03 17.46
CA ASN A 7 4.36 -17.51 16.84
C ASN A 7 4.54 -17.74 15.34
N CYS A 8 4.04 -18.86 14.80
CA CYS A 8 4.23 -19.21 13.40
C CYS A 8 3.14 -18.64 12.49
N PRO A 9 3.46 -17.71 11.58
CA PRO A 9 2.46 -17.09 10.69
C PRO A 9 1.96 -18.06 9.60
N ARG A 10 2.63 -19.21 9.41
CA ARG A 10 2.30 -20.17 8.35
C ARG A 10 1.33 -21.28 8.80
N CYS A 11 1.29 -21.58 10.09
CA CYS A 11 0.44 -22.66 10.63
C CYS A 11 -0.31 -22.31 11.91
N GLY A 12 -0.08 -21.12 12.48
CA GLY A 12 -0.78 -20.66 13.69
C GLY A 12 -0.24 -21.23 15.01
N ALA A 13 0.76 -22.13 14.98
CA ALA A 13 1.39 -22.64 16.19
C ALA A 13 1.96 -21.50 17.06
N GLN A 14 1.66 -21.54 18.36
CA GLN A 14 2.05 -20.49 19.31
C GLN A 14 3.36 -20.86 20.02
N LYS A 15 4.26 -19.89 20.22
CA LYS A 15 5.56 -20.08 20.92
C LYS A 15 6.34 -21.32 20.42
N ILE A 16 6.38 -21.51 19.10
CA ILE A 16 7.07 -22.63 18.47
C ILE A 16 8.51 -22.27 18.17
N ALA A 17 9.39 -23.28 18.21
CA ALA A 17 10.77 -23.13 17.81
C ALA A 17 10.91 -23.12 16.27
N PHE A 18 11.75 -22.23 15.78
CA PHE A 18 12.25 -22.15 14.41
C PHE A 18 13.73 -22.46 14.40
N ASP A 19 14.18 -23.22 13.40
CA ASP A 19 15.61 -23.32 13.09
C ASP A 19 16.01 -22.10 12.26
N VAL A 20 17.01 -21.35 12.72
CA VAL A 20 17.57 -20.24 11.95
C VAL A 20 18.65 -20.78 11.02
N ARG A 21 18.57 -20.41 9.74
CA ARG A 21 19.36 -21.01 8.66
C ARG A 21 20.21 -20.00 7.88
N GLY A 22 19.93 -18.70 8.01
CA GLY A 22 20.67 -17.64 7.35
C GLY A 22 20.18 -16.27 7.77
N ALA A 23 21.00 -15.24 7.55
CA ALA A 23 20.62 -13.84 7.68
C ALA A 23 21.24 -13.05 6.52
N ASN A 24 20.51 -12.08 5.98
CA ASN A 24 20.98 -11.18 4.93
C ASN A 24 20.79 -9.73 5.39
N CYS A 25 21.83 -8.90 5.31
CA CYS A 25 21.71 -7.48 5.62
C CYS A 25 20.94 -6.79 4.49
N CYS A 26 19.79 -6.21 4.80
CA CYS A 26 18.87 -5.61 3.82
C CYS A 26 18.79 -4.09 3.92
N GLY A 27 19.34 -3.49 4.98
CA GLY A 27 19.33 -2.05 5.14
C GLY A 27 19.86 -1.58 6.49
N THR A 28 19.53 -0.34 6.82
CA THR A 28 19.83 0.27 8.12
C THR A 28 18.57 0.94 8.67
N TYR A 29 18.28 0.69 9.93
CA TYR A 29 17.21 1.31 10.68
C TYR A 29 17.77 2.41 11.58
N GLU A 30 17.23 3.63 11.47
CA GLU A 30 17.57 4.74 12.36
C GLU A 30 16.70 4.68 13.63
N THR A 31 17.35 4.58 14.78
CA THR A 31 16.66 4.59 16.07
C THR A 31 16.20 6.00 16.43
N PHE A 32 15.27 6.11 17.39
CA PHE A 32 14.86 7.41 17.95
C PHE A 32 16.03 8.19 18.59
N SER A 33 17.11 7.50 18.98
CA SER A 33 18.34 8.13 19.47
C SER A 33 19.27 8.65 18.37
N GLY A 34 18.90 8.50 17.09
CA GLY A 34 19.72 8.87 15.93
C GLY A 34 20.81 7.87 15.58
N ASP A 35 20.73 6.64 16.10
CA ASP A 35 21.71 5.60 15.80
C ASP A 35 21.26 4.72 14.64
N ASN A 36 22.16 4.44 13.70
CA ASN A 36 21.90 3.50 12.61
C ASN A 36 22.28 2.07 13.04
N LEU A 37 21.28 1.19 13.05
CA LEU A 37 21.46 -0.24 13.29
C LEU A 37 21.27 -1.02 11.98
N PRO A 38 22.14 -1.98 11.66
CA PRO A 38 21.92 -2.83 10.48
C PRO A 38 20.66 -3.69 10.67
N GLU A 39 19.81 -3.69 9.64
CA GLU A 39 18.57 -4.48 9.56
C GLU A 39 18.80 -5.71 8.68
N TYR A 40 18.24 -6.84 9.09
CA TYR A 40 18.45 -8.14 8.46
C TYR A 40 17.15 -8.87 8.18
N GLU A 41 17.13 -9.56 7.05
CA GLU A 41 16.18 -10.62 6.76
C GLU A 41 16.75 -11.97 7.23
N VAL A 42 16.08 -12.60 8.20
CA VAL A 42 16.52 -13.85 8.81
C VAL A 42 15.66 -15.01 8.36
N TYR A 43 16.26 -15.99 7.68
CA TYR A 43 15.61 -17.16 7.13
C TYR A 43 15.44 -18.24 8.21
N CYS A 44 14.18 -18.60 8.46
CA CYS A 44 13.75 -19.47 9.56
C CYS A 44 12.86 -20.62 9.07
N VAL A 45 12.99 -21.81 9.68
CA VAL A 45 12.17 -22.99 9.38
C VAL A 45 11.39 -23.40 10.62
N CYS A 46 10.05 -23.39 10.54
CA CYS A 46 9.18 -23.77 11.65
C CYS A 46 9.35 -25.25 12.01
N ARG A 47 9.55 -25.60 13.29
CA ARG A 47 9.68 -27.01 13.69
C ARG A 47 8.36 -27.79 13.67
N GLU A 48 7.23 -27.11 13.71
CA GLU A 48 5.90 -27.75 13.62
C GLU A 48 5.57 -28.09 12.16
N CYS A 49 5.31 -27.08 11.33
CA CYS A 49 4.83 -27.27 9.97
C CYS A 49 5.93 -27.45 8.92
N LYS A 50 7.21 -27.33 9.30
CA LYS A 50 8.39 -27.40 8.41
C LYS A 50 8.43 -26.37 7.27
N LYS A 51 7.46 -25.44 7.23
CA LYS A 51 7.44 -24.32 6.28
C LYS A 51 8.43 -23.24 6.70
N THR A 52 8.91 -22.52 5.69
CA THR A 52 9.87 -21.43 5.83
C THR A 52 9.17 -20.09 6.04
N THR A 53 9.83 -19.19 6.76
CA THR A 53 9.44 -17.79 6.96
C THR A 53 10.71 -16.94 7.04
N ILE A 54 10.62 -15.68 6.60
CA ILE A 54 11.67 -14.68 6.80
C ILE A 54 11.20 -13.70 7.87
N TYR A 55 12.06 -13.35 8.82
CA TYR A 55 11.81 -12.33 9.83
C TYR A 55 12.70 -11.12 9.61
N ILE A 56 12.15 -9.92 9.77
CA ILE A 56 12.93 -8.68 9.85
C ILE A 56 13.48 -8.58 11.27
N CYS A 57 14.78 -8.35 11.39
CA CYS A 57 15.50 -8.25 12.65
C CYS A 57 16.50 -7.10 12.64
N ASP A 58 16.61 -6.37 13.75
CA ASP A 58 17.69 -5.39 13.97
C ASP A 58 18.82 -6.07 14.75
N SER A 59 20.09 -5.84 14.40
CA SER A 59 21.19 -6.34 15.24
C SER A 59 21.21 -5.63 16.60
N LEU A 60 21.48 -6.39 17.68
CA LEU A 60 21.72 -5.79 19.00
C LEU A 60 23.14 -5.22 19.13
N ASP A 61 24.08 -5.68 18.29
CA ASP A 61 25.48 -5.26 18.29
C ASP A 61 25.87 -4.70 16.92
N ARG A 62 26.30 -3.43 16.90
CA ARG A 62 26.70 -2.71 15.67
C ARG A 62 27.92 -3.33 14.99
N GLY A 63 28.81 -3.98 15.75
CA GLY A 63 30.03 -4.58 15.23
C GLY A 63 29.83 -6.00 14.69
N ARG A 64 28.67 -6.61 14.92
CA ARG A 64 28.39 -7.98 14.53
C ARG A 64 27.55 -8.02 13.26
N ASP A 65 28.19 -8.43 12.17
CA ASP A 65 27.51 -8.76 10.93
C ASP A 65 26.85 -10.14 11.04
N LEU A 66 25.51 -10.17 11.10
CA LEU A 66 24.75 -11.42 11.21
C LEU A 66 24.84 -12.27 9.93
N SER A 67 25.14 -11.67 8.78
CA SER A 67 25.28 -12.40 7.51
C SER A 67 26.55 -13.27 7.47
N SER A 68 27.56 -12.90 8.26
CA SER A 68 28.83 -13.64 8.37
C SER A 68 28.76 -14.90 9.25
N ILE A 69 27.66 -15.11 9.98
CA ILE A 69 27.53 -16.21 10.93
C ILE A 69 27.38 -17.56 10.19
N ASN A 70 28.12 -18.58 10.64
CA ASN A 70 27.85 -19.95 10.23
C ASN A 70 26.63 -20.51 10.98
N TRP A 71 25.44 -20.25 10.43
CA TRP A 71 24.14 -20.62 11.02
C TRP A 71 23.95 -22.14 11.18
N GLY A 72 24.63 -22.96 10.37
CA GLY A 72 24.61 -24.41 10.50
C GLY A 72 25.25 -24.93 11.80
N MET A 73 26.27 -24.21 12.30
CA MET A 73 27.01 -24.57 13.51
C MET A 73 26.62 -23.75 14.74
N ALA A 74 25.89 -22.65 14.54
CA ALA A 74 25.47 -21.77 15.62
C ALA A 74 24.67 -22.49 16.72
N LEU A 75 24.90 -22.13 17.98
CA LEU A 75 24.29 -22.72 19.17
C LEU A 75 23.88 -21.61 20.15
N PHE A 76 22.92 -20.79 19.77
CA PHE A 76 22.37 -19.69 20.58
C PHE A 76 20.92 -19.39 20.17
N LYS A 77 20.22 -18.55 20.94
CA LYS A 77 18.91 -18.04 20.52
C LYS A 77 19.11 -16.77 19.70
N LEU A 78 18.37 -16.61 18.61
CA LEU A 78 18.46 -15.41 17.76
C LEU A 78 18.25 -14.13 18.57
N THR A 79 17.34 -14.17 19.54
CA THR A 79 17.02 -13.08 20.47
C THR A 79 18.19 -12.65 21.36
N ASP A 80 19.23 -13.47 21.49
CA ASP A 80 20.43 -13.13 22.25
C ASP A 80 21.33 -12.14 21.48
N ILE A 81 21.14 -12.01 20.16
CA ILE A 81 22.01 -11.22 19.28
C ILE A 81 21.25 -10.27 18.35
N ALA A 82 19.94 -10.43 18.19
CA ALA A 82 19.11 -9.63 17.32
C ALA A 82 17.73 -9.39 17.94
N LYS A 83 17.16 -8.20 17.68
CA LYS A 83 15.77 -7.87 18.01
C LYS A 83 14.88 -8.29 16.85
N VAL A 84 13.97 -9.24 17.08
CA VAL A 84 13.00 -9.69 16.08
C VAL A 84 11.83 -8.71 16.04
N LYS A 85 11.52 -8.15 14.86
CA LYS A 85 10.43 -7.18 14.68
C LYS A 85 9.13 -7.87 14.30
N ARG A 86 9.13 -8.52 13.13
CA ARG A 86 7.96 -9.17 12.53
C ARG A 86 8.38 -10.09 11.38
N PRO A 87 7.53 -11.05 10.97
CA PRO A 87 7.75 -11.75 9.71
C PRO A 87 7.57 -10.81 8.52
N ILE A 88 8.25 -11.13 7.41
CA ILE A 88 7.91 -10.60 6.09
C ILE A 88 6.50 -11.06 5.72
N SER A 89 5.76 -10.15 5.13
CA SER A 89 4.34 -10.25 4.83
C SER A 89 4.06 -9.61 3.46
N PRO A 90 2.85 -9.79 2.91
CA PRO A 90 2.32 -8.96 1.83
C PRO A 90 2.61 -7.46 1.92
N ALA A 91 2.66 -6.89 3.13
CA ALA A 91 2.89 -5.46 3.31
C ALA A 91 4.33 -5.01 2.99
N ASP A 92 5.24 -5.95 2.75
CA ASP A 92 6.64 -5.71 2.37
C ASP A 92 6.85 -5.78 0.86
N LEU A 93 5.84 -6.20 0.11
CA LEU A 93 5.91 -6.22 -1.34
C LEU A 93 5.82 -4.80 -1.89
N ASP A 94 6.48 -4.59 -3.01
CA ASP A 94 6.37 -3.36 -3.79
C ASP A 94 4.91 -3.23 -4.26
N ALA A 95 4.18 -2.32 -3.63
CA ALA A 95 2.80 -2.00 -3.93
C ALA A 95 2.77 -0.56 -4.44
N GLY A 96 1.94 -0.29 -5.44
CA GLY A 96 1.79 1.05 -6.02
C GLY A 96 1.59 2.13 -4.94
N GLU A 97 2.32 3.25 -5.09
CA GLU A 97 2.14 4.41 -4.24
C GLU A 97 1.00 5.29 -4.76
N PRO A 98 0.17 5.85 -3.87
CA PRO A 98 -0.85 6.82 -4.28
C PRO A 98 -0.23 8.12 -4.80
N PRO A 99 -0.98 8.91 -5.59
CA PRO A 99 -0.62 10.29 -5.89
C PRO A 99 -0.42 11.14 -4.61
N GLU A 100 0.31 12.24 -4.74
CA GLU A 100 0.57 13.14 -3.61
C GLU A 100 -0.67 13.98 -3.24
N PHE A 101 -0.68 14.51 -2.00
CA PHE A 101 -1.69 15.48 -1.51
C PHE A 101 -3.12 14.95 -1.40
N LEU A 102 -3.32 13.63 -1.34
CA LEU A 102 -4.62 13.06 -1.11
C LEU A 102 -5.12 13.30 0.32
N PRO A 103 -6.45 13.45 0.52
CA PRO A 103 -7.06 13.28 1.83
C PRO A 103 -6.73 11.90 2.42
N GLN A 104 -6.51 11.86 3.74
CA GLN A 104 -6.05 10.65 4.46
C GLN A 104 -6.87 9.39 4.14
N HIS A 105 -8.19 9.51 4.12
CA HIS A 105 -9.10 8.38 3.88
C HIS A 105 -9.01 7.83 2.44
N ILE A 106 -8.68 8.67 1.45
CA ILE A 106 -8.46 8.24 0.06
C ILE A 106 -7.08 7.59 -0.05
N HIS A 107 -6.07 8.19 0.58
CA HIS A 107 -4.72 7.64 0.64
C HIS A 107 -4.71 6.21 1.23
N GLU A 108 -5.36 6.03 2.38
CA GLU A 108 -5.44 4.72 3.05
C GLU A 108 -6.14 3.67 2.17
N ALA A 109 -7.26 4.03 1.53
CA ALA A 109 -7.96 3.14 0.62
C ALA A 109 -7.09 2.76 -0.59
N PHE A 110 -6.35 3.71 -1.18
CA PHE A 110 -5.48 3.43 -2.32
C PHE A 110 -4.36 2.47 -1.94
N VAL A 111 -3.66 2.74 -0.83
CA VAL A 111 -2.59 1.88 -0.32
C VAL A 111 -3.08 0.45 -0.03
N GLU A 112 -4.29 0.31 0.51
CA GLU A 112 -4.88 -1.02 0.71
C GLU A 112 -5.20 -1.71 -0.62
N GLY A 113 -5.73 -0.97 -1.60
CA GLY A 113 -5.97 -1.45 -2.96
C GLY A 113 -4.71 -1.98 -3.63
N SER A 114 -3.62 -1.20 -3.64
CA SER A 114 -2.34 -1.58 -4.23
C SER A 114 -1.71 -2.78 -3.52
N LYS A 115 -1.84 -2.90 -2.19
CA LYS A 115 -1.41 -4.09 -1.45
C LYS A 115 -2.22 -5.33 -1.84
N CYS A 116 -3.53 -5.20 -2.00
CA CYS A 116 -4.38 -6.30 -2.47
C CYS A 116 -4.00 -6.73 -3.89
N LEU A 117 -3.70 -5.78 -4.77
CA LEU A 117 -3.25 -6.07 -6.14
C LEU A 117 -1.93 -6.85 -6.13
N ALA A 118 -0.94 -6.37 -5.37
CA ALA A 118 0.38 -6.99 -5.25
C ALA A 118 0.35 -8.46 -4.78
N ILE A 119 -0.69 -8.88 -4.05
CA ILE A 119 -0.85 -10.27 -3.58
C ILE A 119 -1.86 -11.12 -4.34
N GLY A 120 -2.39 -10.61 -5.45
CA GLY A 120 -3.34 -11.36 -6.28
C GLY A 120 -4.78 -11.35 -5.75
N CYS A 121 -5.14 -10.43 -4.85
CA CYS A 121 -6.50 -10.26 -4.35
C CYS A 121 -7.28 -9.23 -5.19
N TYR A 122 -7.48 -9.53 -6.48
CA TYR A 122 -8.00 -8.58 -7.48
C TYR A 122 -9.39 -8.00 -7.15
N ASN A 123 -10.29 -8.82 -6.60
CA ASN A 123 -11.60 -8.32 -6.17
C ASN A 123 -11.51 -7.29 -5.03
N ALA A 124 -10.62 -7.55 -4.06
CA ALA A 124 -10.39 -6.64 -2.95
C ALA A 124 -9.70 -5.36 -3.43
N ALA A 125 -8.70 -5.49 -4.32
CA ALA A 125 -8.04 -4.36 -4.95
C ALA A 125 -9.06 -3.46 -5.67
N GLY A 126 -9.90 -4.05 -6.53
CA GLY A 126 -10.93 -3.31 -7.25
C GLY A 126 -11.97 -2.66 -6.33
N THR A 127 -12.32 -3.28 -5.21
CA THR A 127 -13.21 -2.69 -4.21
C THR A 127 -12.59 -1.42 -3.60
N MET A 128 -11.30 -1.46 -3.26
CA MET A 128 -10.60 -0.33 -2.66
C MET A 128 -10.32 0.81 -3.63
N PHE A 129 -9.98 0.51 -4.89
CA PHE A 129 -9.85 1.53 -5.92
C PHE A 129 -11.21 2.19 -6.23
N ARG A 130 -12.30 1.43 -6.32
CA ARG A 130 -13.66 1.99 -6.43
C ARG A 130 -14.03 2.86 -5.23
N LEU A 131 -13.61 2.50 -4.03
CA LEU A 131 -13.82 3.31 -2.83
C LEU A 131 -13.08 4.66 -2.92
N CYS A 132 -11.84 4.67 -3.45
CA CYS A 132 -11.10 5.91 -3.71
C CYS A 132 -11.86 6.82 -4.68
N LEU A 133 -12.32 6.25 -5.81
CA LEU A 133 -13.12 6.96 -6.81
C LEU A 133 -14.42 7.47 -6.19
N ASP A 134 -15.06 6.70 -5.31
CA ASP A 134 -16.29 7.09 -4.65
C ASP A 134 -16.10 8.31 -3.74
N TYR A 135 -15.05 8.32 -2.93
CA TYR A 135 -14.70 9.48 -2.12
C TYR A 135 -14.38 10.71 -2.98
N ALA A 136 -13.53 10.55 -3.99
CA ALA A 136 -13.09 11.66 -4.83
C ALA A 136 -14.23 12.30 -5.63
N THR A 137 -15.18 11.49 -6.10
CA THR A 137 -16.27 11.97 -6.98
C THR A 137 -17.47 12.53 -6.21
N LYS A 138 -17.64 12.20 -4.93
CA LYS A 138 -18.71 12.78 -4.08
C LYS A 138 -18.60 14.29 -3.93
N ASP A 139 -17.38 14.80 -3.77
CA ASP A 139 -17.14 16.23 -3.57
C ASP A 139 -17.35 17.07 -4.84
N LEU A 140 -17.35 16.43 -6.01
CA LEU A 140 -17.60 17.06 -7.31
C LEU A 140 -19.09 17.28 -7.59
N LEU A 141 -19.97 16.62 -6.84
CA LEU A 141 -21.40 16.78 -6.97
C LEU A 141 -21.86 18.11 -6.35
N PRO A 142 -22.85 18.79 -6.96
CA PRO A 142 -23.45 19.96 -6.33
C PRO A 142 -24.05 19.61 -4.96
N LYS A 143 -24.05 20.56 -4.04
CA LYS A 143 -24.64 20.40 -2.69
C LYS A 143 -26.15 20.70 -2.74
N GLY A 144 -26.95 19.96 -1.97
CA GLY A 144 -28.41 20.13 -1.86
C GLY A 144 -29.23 19.14 -2.70
N ASP A 145 -30.56 19.29 -2.68
CA ASP A 145 -31.53 18.42 -3.38
C ASP A 145 -31.67 18.70 -4.89
N THR A 146 -30.77 19.48 -5.47
CA THR A 146 -30.66 19.66 -6.92
C THR A 146 -30.07 18.42 -7.61
N GLU A 147 -30.18 18.34 -8.94
CA GLU A 147 -29.62 17.26 -9.76
C GLU A 147 -28.15 16.95 -9.40
N PRO A 148 -27.70 15.68 -9.44
CA PRO A 148 -28.44 14.51 -9.90
C PRO A 148 -29.25 13.82 -8.79
N ASN A 149 -30.20 12.97 -9.19
CA ASN A 149 -31.05 12.23 -8.27
C ASN A 149 -30.24 11.29 -7.34
N GLN A 150 -30.87 10.82 -6.26
CA GLN A 150 -30.21 9.99 -5.24
C GLN A 150 -29.64 8.67 -5.80
N LYS A 151 -30.21 8.12 -6.89
CA LYS A 151 -29.70 6.90 -7.54
C LYS A 151 -28.33 7.15 -8.16
N ILE A 152 -28.20 8.22 -8.94
CA ILE A 152 -26.92 8.65 -9.55
C ILE A 152 -25.91 8.99 -8.46
N ARG A 153 -26.31 9.67 -7.38
CA ARG A 153 -25.39 10.02 -6.29
C ARG A 153 -24.77 8.81 -5.59
N ARG A 154 -25.49 7.69 -5.51
CA ARG A 154 -25.09 6.48 -4.79
C ARG A 154 -24.31 5.50 -5.66
N SER A 155 -24.65 5.34 -6.93
CA SER A 155 -23.95 4.43 -7.85
C SER A 155 -22.74 5.13 -8.47
N LEU A 156 -21.55 4.56 -8.28
CA LEU A 156 -20.31 5.13 -8.79
C LEU A 156 -20.33 5.28 -10.32
N GLY A 157 -20.69 4.23 -11.08
CA GLY A 157 -20.66 4.31 -12.55
C GLY A 157 -21.68 5.31 -13.10
N LEU A 158 -22.92 5.31 -12.57
CA LEU A 158 -23.90 6.35 -12.90
C LEU A 158 -23.41 7.76 -12.56
N ARG A 159 -22.76 7.92 -11.40
CA ARG A 159 -22.19 9.21 -10.99
C ARG A 159 -21.09 9.66 -11.93
N MET A 160 -20.18 8.77 -12.34
CA MET A 160 -19.10 9.14 -13.24
C MET A 160 -19.63 9.59 -14.60
N ASN A 161 -20.58 8.85 -15.18
CA ASN A 161 -21.24 9.24 -16.43
C ASN A 161 -21.83 10.65 -16.32
N TRP A 162 -22.58 10.92 -15.25
CA TRP A 162 -23.14 12.24 -15.00
C TRP A 162 -22.06 13.33 -14.86
N LEU A 163 -20.96 13.05 -14.17
CA LEU A 163 -19.87 14.02 -13.99
C LEU A 163 -19.18 14.37 -15.30
N PHE A 164 -18.98 13.43 -16.21
CA PHE A 164 -18.44 13.72 -17.54
C PHE A 164 -19.44 14.51 -18.39
N ASP A 165 -20.72 14.10 -18.41
CA ASP A 165 -21.76 14.77 -19.19
C ASP A 165 -21.98 16.23 -18.75
N ASN A 166 -21.69 16.53 -17.48
CA ASN A 166 -21.76 17.88 -16.91
C ASN A 166 -20.40 18.59 -16.83
N GLN A 167 -19.38 18.07 -17.53
CA GLN A 167 -18.04 18.66 -17.63
C GLN A 167 -17.37 18.94 -16.26
N ARG A 168 -17.72 18.14 -15.25
CA ARG A 168 -17.10 18.15 -13.91
C ARG A 168 -15.83 17.31 -13.88
N LEU A 169 -15.72 16.37 -14.81
CA LEU A 169 -14.49 15.62 -15.08
C LEU A 169 -14.02 15.91 -16.52
N PRO A 170 -12.70 15.91 -16.78
CA PRO A 170 -12.17 16.06 -18.12
C PRO A 170 -12.61 14.90 -19.02
N GLU A 171 -13.15 15.21 -20.20
CA GLU A 171 -13.61 14.21 -21.18
C GLU A 171 -12.49 13.25 -21.61
N THR A 172 -11.23 13.69 -21.55
CA THR A 172 -10.05 12.85 -21.86
C THR A 172 -9.89 11.63 -20.94
N LEU A 173 -10.61 11.58 -19.81
CA LEU A 173 -10.59 10.44 -18.89
C LEU A 173 -11.75 9.47 -19.11
N ARG A 174 -12.68 9.76 -20.03
CA ARG A 174 -13.90 8.95 -20.21
C ARG A 174 -13.59 7.54 -20.70
N ASP A 175 -12.67 7.40 -21.64
CA ASP A 175 -12.29 6.08 -22.18
C ASP A 175 -11.64 5.20 -21.09
N LEU A 176 -10.81 5.79 -20.23
CA LEU A 176 -10.20 5.08 -19.10
C LEU A 176 -11.22 4.69 -18.02
N ALA A 177 -12.30 5.45 -17.90
CA ALA A 177 -13.38 5.18 -16.96
C ALA A 177 -14.20 3.93 -17.29
N GLU A 178 -14.06 3.34 -18.49
CA GLU A 178 -14.77 2.11 -18.87
C GLU A 178 -14.41 0.90 -18.00
N CYS A 179 -13.24 0.92 -17.33
CA CYS A 179 -12.86 -0.10 -16.34
C CYS A 179 -13.79 -0.08 -15.11
N VAL A 180 -14.46 1.05 -14.86
CA VAL A 180 -15.46 1.21 -13.79
C VAL A 180 -16.83 0.72 -14.31
N LYS A 181 -16.97 -0.60 -14.53
CA LYS A 181 -18.26 -1.16 -14.95
C LYS A 181 -19.31 -1.09 -13.84
N ASP A 182 -20.53 -0.74 -14.24
CA ASP A 182 -21.75 -0.74 -13.43
C ASP A 182 -22.34 -2.15 -13.36
N ASP A 183 -22.43 -2.72 -12.16
CA ASP A 183 -23.71 -3.17 -11.59
C ASP A 183 -23.54 -3.44 -10.09
N GLY A 184 -24.34 -2.75 -9.28
CA GLY A 184 -24.40 -2.96 -7.84
C GLY A 184 -23.50 -2.05 -7.02
N ASN A 185 -24.09 -1.50 -5.95
CA ASN A 185 -23.39 -0.78 -4.89
C ASN A 185 -22.57 -1.72 -3.98
N ASP A 186 -22.41 -2.98 -4.39
CA ASP A 186 -21.94 -4.09 -3.56
C ASP A 186 -20.43 -4.33 -3.69
N GLY A 187 -19.70 -3.54 -4.48
CA GLY A 187 -18.25 -3.62 -4.61
C GLY A 187 -17.71 -4.93 -5.22
N ALA A 188 -18.56 -5.96 -5.32
CA ALA A 188 -18.29 -7.23 -5.95
C ALA A 188 -18.85 -7.24 -7.36
N HIS A 189 -17.96 -7.39 -8.35
CA HIS A 189 -18.37 -7.72 -9.72
C HIS A 189 -19.18 -9.04 -9.72
N GLU A 190 -20.16 -9.15 -10.61
CA GLU A 190 -20.65 -10.47 -11.06
C GLU A 190 -19.51 -11.17 -11.82
N GLY A 191 -18.61 -11.81 -11.08
CA GLY A 191 -17.40 -12.44 -11.60
C GLY A 191 -16.14 -12.05 -10.83
N ALA A 192 -15.12 -12.91 -10.90
CA ALA A 192 -13.80 -12.57 -10.38
C ALA A 192 -13.11 -11.59 -11.34
N LEU A 193 -12.67 -10.43 -10.82
CA LEU A 193 -11.69 -9.58 -11.50
C LEU A 193 -10.41 -10.38 -11.72
N ASP A 194 -9.85 -10.27 -12.92
CA ASP A 194 -8.50 -10.75 -13.21
C ASP A 194 -7.47 -9.65 -12.93
N TYR A 195 -6.20 -9.98 -13.14
CA TYR A 195 -5.09 -9.05 -12.93
C TYR A 195 -5.24 -7.79 -13.80
N ALA A 196 -5.51 -7.97 -15.10
CA ALA A 196 -5.57 -6.86 -16.05
C ALA A 196 -6.69 -5.88 -15.69
N ALA A 197 -7.89 -6.37 -15.36
CA ALA A 197 -8.99 -5.50 -14.98
C ALA A 197 -8.75 -4.76 -13.65
N ALA A 198 -8.00 -5.37 -12.71
CA ALA A 198 -7.63 -4.71 -11.46
C ALA A 198 -6.50 -3.67 -11.65
N GLU A 199 -5.56 -3.94 -12.55
CA GLU A 199 -4.48 -3.02 -12.96
C GLU A 199 -5.04 -1.81 -13.71
N ASP A 200 -5.93 -2.00 -14.70
CA ASP A 200 -6.62 -0.91 -15.41
C ASP A 200 -7.36 0.03 -14.44
N LEU A 201 -7.97 -0.56 -13.40
CA LEU A 201 -8.70 0.18 -12.37
C LEU A 201 -7.76 0.93 -11.41
N GLU A 202 -6.60 0.37 -11.06
CA GLU A 202 -5.55 1.09 -10.33
C GLU A 202 -5.07 2.30 -11.14
N GLU A 203 -4.73 2.09 -12.42
CA GLU A 203 -4.20 3.12 -13.30
C GLU A 203 -5.20 4.27 -13.46
N PHE A 204 -6.46 3.96 -13.76
CA PHE A 204 -7.51 4.97 -13.85
C PHE A 204 -7.68 5.73 -12.53
N THR A 205 -7.66 5.02 -11.39
CA THR A 205 -7.78 5.63 -10.07
C THR A 205 -6.62 6.57 -9.80
N TYR A 206 -5.38 6.16 -10.10
CA TYR A 206 -4.20 7.00 -9.97
C TYR A 206 -4.35 8.28 -10.78
N ILE A 207 -4.64 8.16 -12.09
CA ILE A 207 -4.74 9.29 -13.01
C ILE A 207 -5.83 10.28 -12.55
N LEU A 208 -7.01 9.78 -12.16
CA LEU A 208 -8.09 10.64 -11.69
C LEU A 208 -7.69 11.38 -10.40
N LEU A 209 -7.12 10.68 -9.43
CA LEU A 209 -6.69 11.28 -8.17
C LEU A 209 -5.56 12.29 -8.37
N GLU A 210 -4.60 12.01 -9.24
CA GLU A 210 -3.53 12.95 -9.59
C GLU A 210 -4.12 14.23 -10.18
N ARG A 211 -5.08 14.11 -11.11
CA ARG A 211 -5.76 15.24 -11.74
C ARG A 211 -6.57 16.08 -10.75
N LEU A 212 -7.22 15.45 -9.77
CA LEU A 212 -8.10 16.13 -8.82
C LEU A 212 -7.36 16.77 -7.64
N TYR A 213 -6.28 16.16 -7.16
CA TYR A 213 -5.62 16.58 -5.92
C TYR A 213 -4.17 17.03 -6.15
N THR A 214 -3.39 16.21 -6.84
CA THR A 214 -1.95 16.43 -6.97
C THR A 214 -1.62 17.59 -7.90
N GLU A 215 -2.16 17.60 -9.11
CA GLU A 215 -1.90 18.64 -10.10
C GLU A 215 -2.29 20.04 -9.60
N PRO A 216 -3.51 20.28 -9.05
CA PRO A 216 -3.88 21.60 -8.54
C PRO A 216 -2.95 22.08 -7.42
N GLN A 217 -2.55 21.18 -6.52
CA GLN A 217 -1.69 21.53 -5.40
C GLN A 217 -0.26 21.86 -5.86
N ARG A 218 0.30 21.07 -6.78
CA ARG A 218 1.60 21.35 -7.40
C ARG A 218 1.60 22.70 -8.13
N LEU A 219 0.51 23.04 -8.83
CA LEU A 219 0.33 24.34 -9.47
C LEU A 219 0.27 25.49 -8.45
N ALA A 220 -0.47 25.32 -7.35
CA ALA A 220 -0.56 26.31 -6.28
C ALA A 220 0.81 26.59 -5.65
N GLN A 221 1.54 25.53 -5.25
CA GLN A 221 2.89 25.66 -4.70
C GLN A 221 3.87 26.27 -5.72
N ALA A 222 3.74 25.95 -7.01
CA ALA A 222 4.58 26.56 -8.05
C ALA A 222 4.34 28.06 -8.21
N LYS A 223 3.08 28.51 -8.06
CA LYS A 223 2.73 29.94 -8.05
C LYS A 223 3.30 30.64 -6.82
N GLU A 224 3.13 30.07 -5.64
CA GLU A 224 3.68 30.59 -4.38
C GLU A 224 5.21 30.76 -4.46
N ARG A 225 5.94 29.71 -4.89
CA ARG A 225 7.40 29.79 -5.13
C ARG A 225 7.80 30.88 -6.11
N ARG A 226 6.96 31.22 -7.10
CA ARG A 226 7.22 32.31 -8.05
C ARG A 226 6.99 33.69 -7.40
N GLU A 227 5.96 33.82 -6.58
CA GLU A 227 5.65 35.06 -5.86
C GLU A 227 6.70 35.38 -4.80
N ASP A 228 7.19 34.40 -4.05
CA ASP A 228 8.24 34.60 -3.06
C ASP A 228 9.55 35.07 -3.70
N ARG A 229 9.91 34.51 -4.85
CA ARG A 229 11.05 34.98 -5.65
C ARG A 229 10.90 36.41 -6.16
N ARG A 230 9.66 36.88 -6.37
CA ARG A 230 9.39 38.27 -6.76
C ARG A 230 9.48 39.21 -5.56
N LYS A 231 8.95 38.81 -4.40
CA LYS A 231 9.02 39.58 -3.14
C LYS A 231 10.46 39.72 -2.64
N ASN A 232 11.28 38.67 -2.72
CA ASN A 232 12.68 38.68 -2.27
C ASN A 232 13.65 39.33 -3.27
N ARG A 233 13.15 39.85 -4.41
CA ARG A 233 13.94 40.58 -5.42
C ARG A 233 13.71 42.09 -5.40
N GLY A 234 12.76 42.58 -4.58
CA GLY A 234 12.54 44.01 -4.31
C GLY A 234 13.11 44.39 -2.95
#